data_AF-A0A3A4WD90-F1
#
_entry.id   AF-A0A3A4WD90-F1
#
_cell.length_a   1.000
_cell.length_b   1.000
_cell.length_c   1.000
_cell.angle_alpha   90.00
_cell.angle_beta   90.00
_cell.angle_gamma   90.00
#
_symmetry.space_group_name_H-M   'P 1'
#
loop_
_entity.id
_entity.type
_entity.pdbx_description
1 polymer ?
#
loop_
_entity_poly.entity_id
_entity_poly.type
_entity_poly.pdbx_seq_one_letter_code
_entity_poly.pdbx_strand_id
1 'polypeptide(L)'
;MARIRVEEARVLLDKGCFSGAYYLVGYSIESALKACVAKQVRRYDFPDKKLANEAYIHNLERLVKVAGLGPAFEADLAANRDLEVNWAIVKDWTESARYEVGINEARARDLFSACTGRNGILPWIKRRW
;
A
#
# COMPACT_ATOMS: atom_id res chain seq x y z
N MET A 1 -1.07 -3.78 -11.44
CA MET A 1 0.22 -4.03 -10.75
C MET A 1 0.06 -4.59 -9.34
N ALA A 2 -0.79 -3.99 -8.48
CA ALA A 2 -0.92 -4.41 -7.08
C ALA A 2 -1.13 -5.92 -6.84
N ARG A 3 -2.02 -6.56 -7.62
CA ARG A 3 -2.28 -8.01 -7.51
C ARG A 3 -1.04 -8.88 -7.77
N ILE A 4 -0.32 -8.58 -8.85
CA ILE A 4 0.91 -9.30 -9.23
C ILE A 4 1.94 -9.17 -8.10
N ARG A 5 2.11 -7.97 -7.54
CA ARG A 5 3.05 -7.75 -6.43
C ARG A 5 2.71 -8.53 -5.17
N VAL A 6 1.41 -8.70 -4.85
CA VAL A 6 0.99 -9.55 -3.73
C VAL A 6 1.30 -11.03 -4.00
N GLU A 7 1.04 -11.50 -5.22
CA GLU A 7 1.31 -12.89 -5.61
C GLU A 7 2.81 -13.19 -5.54
N GLU A 8 3.66 -12.32 -6.09
CA GLU A 8 5.12 -12.41 -5.99
C GLU A 8 5.61 -12.35 -4.55
N ALA A 9 5.10 -11.39 -3.76
CA ALA A 9 5.46 -11.26 -2.35
C ALA A 9 5.13 -12.52 -1.55
N ARG A 10 4.00 -13.17 -1.84
CA ARG A 10 3.62 -14.44 -1.20
C ARG A 10 4.61 -15.55 -1.52
N VAL A 11 4.96 -15.71 -2.79
CA VAL A 11 5.95 -16.73 -3.22
C VAL A 11 7.29 -16.51 -2.52
N LEU A 12 7.76 -15.25 -2.44
CA LEU A 12 9.01 -14.93 -1.76
C LEU A 12 8.93 -15.19 -0.24
N LEU A 13 7.80 -14.85 0.38
CA LEU A 13 7.57 -15.07 1.81
C LEU A 13 7.62 -16.56 2.15
N ASP A 14 6.95 -17.40 1.35
CA ASP A 14 6.89 -18.85 1.53
C ASP A 14 8.25 -19.53 1.28
N LYS A 15 9.15 -18.88 0.54
CA LYS A 15 10.52 -19.34 0.28
C LYS A 15 11.57 -18.76 1.24
N GLY A 16 11.17 -17.95 2.22
CA GLY A 16 12.10 -17.33 3.17
C GLY A 16 12.86 -16.11 2.61
N CYS A 17 12.48 -15.60 1.45
CA CYS A 17 13.07 -14.41 0.84
C CYS A 17 12.43 -13.12 1.41
N PHE A 18 12.60 -12.91 2.72
CA PHE A 18 11.84 -11.92 3.50
C PHE A 18 12.01 -10.47 3.05
N SER A 19 13.23 -10.01 2.75
CA SER A 19 13.45 -8.64 2.22
C SER A 19 12.69 -8.40 0.92
N GLY A 20 12.70 -9.38 0.00
CA GLY A 20 11.98 -9.29 -1.26
C GLY A 20 10.47 -9.30 -1.07
N ALA A 21 9.97 -10.17 -0.19
CA ALA A 21 8.54 -10.21 0.16
C ALA A 21 8.05 -8.89 0.76
N TYR A 22 8.78 -8.35 1.73
CA TYR A 22 8.48 -7.09 2.40
C TYR A 22 8.49 -5.91 1.42
N TYR A 23 9.51 -5.84 0.55
CA TYR A 23 9.60 -4.83 -0.50
C TYR A 23 8.40 -4.89 -1.46
N LEU A 24 8.08 -6.06 -2.02
CA LEU A 24 7.03 -6.17 -3.03
C LEU A 24 5.64 -5.97 -2.44
N VAL A 25 5.36 -6.44 -1.22
CA VAL A 25 4.03 -6.28 -0.63
C VAL A 25 3.72 -4.81 -0.32
N GLY A 26 4.69 -4.02 0.15
CA GLY A 26 4.48 -2.58 0.33
C GLY A 26 4.25 -1.84 -1.00
N TYR A 27 4.98 -2.22 -2.05
CA TYR A 27 4.73 -1.73 -3.41
C TYR A 27 3.31 -2.01 -3.91
N SER A 28 2.68 -3.09 -3.43
CA SER A 28 1.29 -3.39 -3.79
C SER A 28 0.32 -2.32 -3.28
N ILE A 29 0.57 -1.76 -2.10
CA ILE A 29 -0.22 -0.68 -1.50
C ILE A 29 0.01 0.63 -2.26
N GLU A 30 1.26 0.99 -2.51
CA GLU A 30 1.57 2.18 -3.31
C GLU A 30 0.91 2.11 -4.69
N SER A 31 1.08 0.97 -5.38
CA SER A 31 0.46 0.73 -6.69
C SER A 31 -1.05 0.83 -6.63
N ALA A 32 -1.66 0.41 -5.53
CA ALA A 32 -3.09 0.46 -5.34
C ALA A 32 -3.62 1.88 -5.15
N LEU A 33 -2.94 2.68 -4.34
CA LEU A 33 -3.27 4.09 -4.13
C LEU A 33 -3.05 4.92 -5.41
N LYS A 34 -1.92 4.72 -6.09
CA LYS A 34 -1.63 5.39 -7.38
C LYS A 34 -2.65 5.04 -8.46
N ALA A 35 -3.20 3.82 -8.44
CA ALA A 35 -4.32 3.45 -9.31
C ALA A 35 -5.60 4.23 -8.97
N CYS A 36 -5.90 4.49 -7.69
CA CYS A 36 -7.00 5.38 -7.30
C CYS A 36 -6.80 6.80 -7.81
N VAL A 37 -5.58 7.34 -7.66
CA VAL A 37 -5.24 8.67 -8.17
C VAL A 37 -5.45 8.74 -9.68
N ALA A 38 -4.95 7.75 -10.42
CA ALA A 38 -5.11 7.69 -11.87
C ALA A 38 -6.58 7.66 -12.32
N LYS A 39 -7.48 7.04 -11.55
CA LYS A 39 -8.94 7.01 -11.83
C LYS A 39 -9.62 8.38 -11.69
N GLN A 40 -9.01 9.34 -11.01
CA GLN A 40 -9.53 10.71 -10.93
C GLN A 40 -9.35 11.47 -12.24
N VAL A 41 -8.46 10.99 -13.12
CA VAL A 41 -8.18 11.58 -14.43
C VAL A 41 -9.01 10.86 -15.47
N ARG A 42 -9.72 11.61 -16.30
CA ARG A 42 -10.49 11.03 -17.40
C ARG A 42 -9.55 10.41 -18.42
N ARG A 43 -9.99 9.30 -19.01
CA ARG A 43 -9.24 8.66 -20.10
C ARG A 43 -9.02 9.68 -21.22
N TYR A 44 -7.78 9.78 -21.70
CA TYR A 44 -7.30 10.71 -22.72
C TYR A 44 -7.10 12.17 -22.28
N ASP A 45 -7.35 12.50 -21.02
CA ASP A 45 -7.00 13.81 -20.46
C ASP A 45 -5.62 13.76 -19.80
N PHE A 46 -4.95 14.92 -19.77
CA PHE A 46 -3.77 15.09 -18.93
C PHE A 46 -4.20 15.35 -17.48
N PRO A 47 -3.51 14.74 -16.50
CA PRO A 47 -3.72 15.10 -15.11
C PRO A 47 -3.36 16.57 -14.89
N ASP A 48 -4.02 17.21 -13.92
CA ASP A 48 -3.49 18.44 -13.35
C ASP A 48 -2.03 18.23 -12.90
N LYS A 49 -1.16 19.21 -13.18
CA LYS A 49 0.28 19.09 -12.92
C LYS A 49 0.58 18.86 -11.44
N LYS A 50 -0.18 19.48 -10.54
CA LYS A 50 -0.02 19.29 -9.10
C LYS A 50 -0.43 17.87 -8.71
N LEU A 51 -1.58 17.39 -9.19
CA LEU A 51 -2.02 16.00 -8.97
C LEU A 51 -0.97 14.99 -9.45
N ALA A 52 -0.41 15.19 -10.65
CA ALA A 52 0.64 14.34 -11.19
C ALA A 52 1.88 14.31 -10.27
N ASN A 53 2.39 15.48 -9.88
CA ASN A 53 3.55 15.58 -8.98
C ASN A 53 3.29 14.94 -7.61
N GLU A 54 2.09 15.14 -7.05
CA GLU A 54 1.69 14.54 -5.78
C GLU A 54 1.51 13.02 -5.90
N ALA A 55 1.16 12.49 -7.08
CA ALA A 55 1.10 11.05 -7.33
C ALA A 55 2.50 10.41 -7.44
N TYR A 56 3.55 11.19 -7.69
CA TYR A 56 4.93 10.68 -7.78
C TYR A 56 5.62 10.51 -6.43
N ILE A 57 5.01 10.94 -5.33
CA ILE A 57 5.56 10.70 -3.99
C ILE A 57 5.47 9.22 -3.62
N HIS A 58 6.41 8.76 -2.79
CA HIS A 58 6.43 7.39 -2.25
C HIS A 58 5.97 7.32 -0.78
N ASN A 59 5.27 8.36 -0.33
CA ASN A 59 4.72 8.41 1.02
C ASN A 59 3.25 7.94 1.01
N LEU A 60 2.97 6.81 1.67
CA LEU A 60 1.65 6.19 1.65
C LEU A 60 0.56 7.05 2.30
N GLU A 61 0.85 7.74 3.40
CA GLU A 61 -0.12 8.62 4.07
C GLU A 61 -0.57 9.77 3.17
N ARG A 62 0.38 10.39 2.47
CA ARG A 62 0.07 11.43 1.49
C ARG A 62 -0.69 10.85 0.30
N LEU A 63 -0.30 9.68 -0.20
CA LEU A 63 -1.00 9.03 -1.32
C LEU A 63 -2.47 8.70 -0.98
N VAL A 64 -2.80 8.35 0.26
CA VAL A 64 -4.21 8.19 0.70
C VAL A 64 -4.99 9.50 0.52
N LYS A 65 -4.40 10.64 0.90
CA LYS A 65 -5.02 11.96 0.77
C LYS A 65 -5.18 12.36 -0.70
N VAL A 66 -4.13 12.18 -1.50
CA VAL A 66 -4.13 12.47 -2.95
C VAL A 66 -5.13 11.55 -3.68
N ALA A 67 -5.30 10.31 -3.22
CA ALA A 67 -6.30 9.39 -3.74
C ALA A 67 -7.75 9.79 -3.41
N GLY A 68 -7.97 10.86 -2.62
CA GLY A 68 -9.31 11.29 -2.18
C GLY A 68 -9.92 10.36 -1.13
N LEU A 69 -9.10 9.51 -0.50
CA LEU A 69 -9.56 8.49 0.44
C LEU A 69 -9.47 8.93 1.90
N GLY A 70 -8.82 10.07 2.19
CA GLY A 70 -8.53 10.56 3.54
C GLY A 70 -9.72 10.52 4.51
N PRO A 71 -10.82 11.25 4.26
CA PRO A 71 -11.94 11.31 5.20
C PRO A 71 -12.57 9.94 5.48
N ALA A 72 -12.78 9.12 4.44
CA ALA A 72 -13.33 7.78 4.60
C ALA A 72 -12.37 6.84 5.33
N PHE A 73 -11.06 7.02 5.12
CA PHE A 73 -10.04 6.21 5.78
C PHE A 73 -9.93 6.55 7.26
N GLU A 74 -9.90 7.83 7.61
CA GLU A 74 -9.85 8.29 9.01
C GLU A 74 -11.07 7.81 9.80
N ALA A 75 -12.27 7.89 9.20
CA ALA A 75 -13.50 7.38 9.82
C ALA A 75 -13.43 5.86 10.05
N ASP A 76 -12.99 5.08 9.06
CA ASP A 76 -12.88 3.63 9.17
C ASP A 76 -11.76 3.19 10.12
N LEU A 77 -10.65 3.93 10.19
CA LEU A 77 -9.57 3.68 11.16
C LEU A 77 -10.10 3.88 12.60
N ALA A 78 -10.87 4.94 12.84
CA ALA A 78 -11.48 5.19 14.14
C ALA A 78 -12.53 4.13 14.53
N ALA A 79 -13.23 3.54 13.55
CA ALA A 79 -14.25 2.53 13.77
C ALA A 79 -13.71 1.09 13.81
N ASN A 80 -12.49 0.83 13.33
CA ASN A 80 -11.93 -0.51 13.19
C ASN A 80 -10.48 -0.57 13.68
N ARG A 81 -10.31 -1.05 14.92
CA ARG A 81 -9.01 -1.20 15.57
C ARG A 81 -8.03 -2.11 14.80
N ASP A 82 -8.51 -3.16 14.15
CA ASP A 82 -7.62 -4.02 13.35
C ASP A 82 -7.06 -3.27 12.14
N LEU A 83 -7.91 -2.46 11.49
CA LEU A 83 -7.48 -1.62 10.37
C LEU A 83 -6.47 -0.57 10.83
N GLU A 84 -6.70 0.04 12.00
CA GLU A 84 -5.78 1.00 12.62
C GLU A 84 -4.39 0.38 12.87
N VAL A 85 -4.35 -0.79 13.53
CA VAL A 85 -3.09 -1.50 13.80
C VAL A 85 -2.39 -1.90 12.49
N ASN A 86 -3.14 -2.41 11.51
CA ASN A 86 -2.58 -2.74 10.21
C ASN A 86 -2.03 -1.50 9.51
N TRP A 87 -2.69 -0.34 9.64
CA TRP A 87 -2.20 0.90 9.06
C TRP A 87 -0.93 1.39 9.74
N ALA A 88 -0.83 1.28 11.08
CA ALA A 88 0.38 1.61 11.81
C ALA A 88 1.60 0.80 11.33
N ILE A 89 1.41 -0.45 10.91
CA ILE A 89 2.47 -1.29 10.32
C ILE A 89 2.79 -0.86 8.88
N VAL A 90 1.76 -0.61 8.07
CA VAL A 90 1.91 -0.38 6.63
C VAL A 90 2.43 1.01 6.30
N LYS A 91 1.98 2.05 7.00
CA LYS A 91 2.24 3.46 6.65
C LYS A 91 3.72 3.84 6.67
N ASP A 92 4.51 3.16 7.49
CA ASP A 92 5.94 3.40 7.66
C ASP A 92 6.79 2.69 6.59
N TRP A 93 6.17 1.85 5.75
CA TRP A 93 6.85 1.27 4.60
C TRP A 93 7.20 2.35 3.57
N THR A 94 8.41 2.24 3.00
CA THR A 94 8.86 3.08 1.88
C THR A 94 9.59 2.23 0.85
N GLU A 95 9.73 2.77 -0.36
CA GLU A 95 10.48 2.17 -1.46
C GLU A 95 11.96 1.93 -1.15
N SER A 96 12.52 2.64 -0.16
CA SER A 96 13.90 2.45 0.31
C SER A 96 14.14 1.07 0.92
N ALA A 97 13.08 0.36 1.34
CA ALA A 97 13.12 -1.03 1.79
C ALA A 97 13.77 -1.98 0.78
N ARG A 98 13.90 -1.57 -0.49
CA ARG A 98 14.70 -2.27 -1.51
C ARG A 98 16.12 -2.56 -1.06
N TYR A 99 16.72 -1.61 -0.34
CA TYR A 99 18.12 -1.65 0.09
C TYR A 99 18.26 -2.05 1.57
N GLU A 100 17.14 -2.32 2.25
CA GLU A 100 17.17 -2.75 3.64
C GLU A 100 17.65 -4.21 3.74
N VAL A 101 18.72 -4.40 4.50
CA VAL A 101 19.27 -5.72 4.82
C VAL A 101 18.75 -6.20 6.16
N GLY A 102 18.56 -7.51 6.30
CA GLY A 102 18.17 -8.11 7.58
C GLY A 102 16.69 -7.97 7.95
N ILE A 103 15.79 -7.76 6.97
CA ILE A 103 14.36 -7.99 7.20
C ILE A 103 14.17 -9.44 7.64
N ASN A 104 13.71 -9.62 8.87
CA ASN A 104 13.43 -10.93 9.42
C ASN A 104 12.03 -11.42 9.02
N GLU A 105 11.77 -12.70 9.27
CA GLU A 105 10.50 -13.35 8.96
C GLU A 105 9.31 -12.63 9.60
N ALA A 106 9.41 -12.28 10.88
CA ALA A 106 8.33 -11.65 11.63
C ALA A 106 7.90 -10.34 10.95
N ARG A 107 8.84 -9.42 10.69
CA ARG A 107 8.53 -8.14 10.01
C ARG A 107 7.92 -8.34 8.62
N ALA A 108 8.42 -9.32 7.86
CA ALA A 108 7.87 -9.62 6.54
C ALA A 108 6.43 -10.17 6.63
N ARG A 109 6.16 -11.08 7.57
CA ARG A 109 4.82 -11.66 7.78
C ARG A 109 3.84 -10.64 8.35
N ASP A 110 4.29 -9.77 9.25
CA ASP A 110 3.47 -8.70 9.83
C ASP A 110 3.03 -7.72 8.76
N LEU A 111 3.96 -7.18 7.97
CA LEU A 111 3.61 -6.29 6.87
C LEU A 111 2.72 -7.00 5.84
N PHE A 112 3.04 -8.25 5.49
CA PHE A 112 2.25 -8.99 4.51
C PHE A 112 0.80 -9.21 4.99
N SER A 113 0.62 -9.55 6.27
CA SER A 113 -0.69 -9.75 6.89
C SER A 113 -1.46 -8.44 7.01
N ALA A 114 -0.79 -7.35 7.42
CA ALA A 114 -1.38 -6.02 7.49
C ALA A 114 -1.82 -5.49 6.12
N CYS A 115 -1.09 -5.83 5.06
CA CYS A 115 -1.48 -5.49 3.69
C CYS A 115 -2.65 -6.33 3.18
N THR A 116 -2.63 -7.66 3.40
CA THR A 116 -3.46 -8.62 2.63
C THR A 116 -4.55 -9.33 3.43
N GLY A 117 -4.52 -9.25 4.76
CA GLY A 117 -5.48 -9.90 5.65
C GLY A 117 -6.90 -9.36 5.51
N ARG A 118 -7.87 -9.96 6.21
CA ARG A 118 -9.30 -9.61 6.12
C ARG A 118 -9.57 -8.11 6.38
N ASN A 119 -8.94 -7.57 7.43
CA ASN A 119 -8.96 -6.15 7.79
C ASN A 119 -7.71 -5.40 7.28
N GLY A 120 -7.06 -5.95 6.26
CA GLY A 120 -5.84 -5.38 5.70
C GLY A 120 -6.11 -4.15 4.84
N ILE A 121 -5.04 -3.39 4.59
CA ILE A 121 -5.10 -2.13 3.86
C ILE A 121 -5.49 -2.34 2.40
N LEU A 122 -4.98 -3.39 1.74
CA LEU A 122 -5.26 -3.61 0.33
C LEU A 122 -6.74 -3.97 0.08
N PRO A 123 -7.38 -4.89 0.84
CA PRO A 123 -8.84 -5.10 0.73
C PRO A 123 -9.67 -3.85 1.06
N TRP A 124 -9.20 -2.99 1.95
CA TRP A 124 -9.87 -1.72 2.23
C TRP A 124 -9.84 -0.78 1.01
N ILE A 125 -8.66 -0.59 0.40
CA ILE A 125 -8.49 0.22 -0.81
C ILE A 125 -9.34 -0.35 -1.97
N LYS A 126 -9.30 -1.67 -2.17
CA LYS A 126 -10.02 -2.37 -3.25
C LYS A 126 -11.55 -2.23 -3.19
N ARG A 127 -12.13 -2.04 -2.00
CA ARG A 127 -13.59 -1.84 -1.86
C ARG A 127 -14.04 -0.45 -2.31
N ARG A 128 -13.10 0.47 -2.44
CA ARG A 128 -13.29 1.86 -2.86
C ARG A 128 -12.68 2.11 -4.25
N TRP A 129 -12.41 1.02 -4.98
CA TRP A 129 -12.05 1.00 -6.39
C TRP A 129 -13.27 0.91 -7.29
#